data_AF-A0A7C5ZA41-F1
#
_entry.id   AF-A0A7C5ZA41-F1
#
_cell.length_a   1.000
_cell.length_b   1.000
_cell.length_c   1.000
_cell.angle_alpha   90.00
_cell.angle_beta   90.00
_cell.angle_gamma   90.00
#
_symmetry.space_group_name_H-M   'P 1'
#
loop_
_entity.id
_entity.type
_entity.pdbx_description
1 polymer ?
#
loop_
_entity_poly.entity_id
_entity_poly.type
_entity_poly.pdbx_seq_one_letter_code
_entity_poly.pdbx_strand_id
1 'polypeptide(L)'
;MTKITEQRRTSILTVVVTLLYFLTLGLVLYELDRQHFTGEKERIIREHFREIFALPDTLGELAGDVLFAPSEAVRQRAAERLRKEMEAIVRGPSSIFSFRLEDANRNVVMGLQVTDPEKPKRLNTWRNSLFLRNFERITDLGVKRERGAASAGRLVARYTTPTNYPPIEQLTRLYWGIVGVLVVVWLVVYYFLYRYVLRAMHTVTTHLQESKEGTPRLILRPYGGLETAYNEMAMRALLQRLNEILGRLLQADEQREEGGQRRVLEDTLTVMLQAFGLERVELALVANDGASWSLIEQVGIPDVSSPRQDAAVLRDGEHPKKGFTADSKTGDFIYWAPVEGMQLVIRGRLQASVPAVGLRFQGVEQSCEV
;
A
#
# COMPACT_ATOMS: atom_id res chain seq x y z
N MET A 1 18.94 24.16 -9.11
CA MET A 1 18.44 24.26 -7.72
C MET A 1 17.00 23.75 -7.54
N THR A 2 16.29 23.38 -8.62
CA THR A 2 14.87 22.95 -8.66
C THR A 2 14.64 21.43 -8.53
N LYS A 3 15.64 20.58 -8.84
CA LYS A 3 15.51 19.10 -8.71
C LYS A 3 15.29 18.61 -7.28
N ILE A 4 15.93 19.25 -6.29
CA ILE A 4 15.88 18.83 -4.88
C ILE A 4 14.48 19.05 -4.27
N THR A 5 13.75 20.07 -4.73
CA THR A 5 12.42 20.41 -4.22
C THR A 5 11.32 19.48 -4.72
N GLU A 6 11.43 18.92 -5.93
CA GLU A 6 10.38 18.05 -6.48
C GLU A 6 10.54 16.57 -6.15
N GLN A 7 11.78 16.05 -6.07
CA GLN A 7 12.02 14.68 -5.57
C GLN A 7 11.60 14.54 -4.08
N ARG A 8 11.69 15.65 -3.32
CA ARG A 8 11.08 15.75 -1.99
C ARG A 8 9.55 15.63 -2.04
N ARG A 9 8.86 16.22 -3.03
CA ARG A 9 7.39 16.22 -3.12
C ARG A 9 6.80 14.82 -3.36
N THR A 10 7.38 14.03 -4.26
CA THR A 10 6.94 12.64 -4.52
C THR A 10 7.21 11.72 -3.31
N SER A 11 8.35 11.92 -2.65
CA SER A 11 8.67 11.20 -1.40
C SER A 11 7.69 11.57 -0.28
N ILE A 12 7.38 12.86 -0.11
CA ILE A 12 6.38 13.34 0.86
C ILE A 12 5.01 12.75 0.57
N LEU A 13 4.55 12.74 -0.69
CA LEU A 13 3.27 12.15 -1.06
C LEU A 13 3.19 10.66 -0.68
N THR A 14 4.25 9.90 -0.96
CA THR A 14 4.32 8.46 -0.63
C THR A 14 4.26 8.23 0.89
N VAL A 15 4.97 9.07 1.66
CA VAL A 15 4.94 9.03 3.12
C VAL A 15 3.55 9.38 3.65
N VAL A 16 2.91 10.43 3.13
CA VAL A 16 1.56 10.85 3.54
C VAL A 16 0.53 9.76 3.23
N VAL A 17 0.55 9.17 2.04
CA VAL A 17 -0.34 8.06 1.68
C VAL A 17 -0.12 6.86 2.59
N THR A 18 1.14 6.53 2.89
CA THR A 18 1.48 5.43 3.80
C THR A 18 0.98 5.70 5.22
N LEU A 19 1.19 6.91 5.75
CA LEU A 19 0.70 7.31 7.06
C LEU A 19 -0.82 7.26 7.15
N LEU A 20 -1.52 7.79 6.14
CA LEU A 20 -2.98 7.73 6.07
C LEU A 20 -3.49 6.28 6.03
N TYR A 21 -2.82 5.41 5.27
CA TYR A 21 -3.17 3.99 5.19
C TYR A 21 -3.01 3.24 6.52
N PHE A 22 -1.96 3.55 7.29
CA PHE A 22 -1.79 2.97 8.63
C PHE A 22 -2.69 3.63 9.68
N LEU A 23 -3.03 4.91 9.50
CA LEU A 23 -4.01 5.60 10.35
C LEU A 23 -5.40 4.95 10.22
N THR A 24 -5.83 4.61 9.00
CA THR A 24 -7.12 3.92 8.80
C THR A 24 -7.10 2.53 9.43
N LEU A 25 -5.99 1.79 9.36
CA LEU A 25 -5.82 0.54 10.10
C LEU A 25 -5.99 0.74 11.61
N GLY A 26 -5.32 1.77 12.16
CA GLY A 26 -5.44 2.12 13.57
C GLY A 26 -6.87 2.44 13.99
N LEU A 27 -7.62 3.17 13.16
CA LEU A 27 -9.04 3.47 13.38
C LEU A 27 -9.91 2.21 13.33
N VAL A 28 -9.68 1.31 12.38
CA VAL A 28 -10.41 0.04 12.28
C VAL A 28 -10.14 -0.84 13.50
N LEU A 29 -8.89 -0.95 13.94
CA LEU A 29 -8.53 -1.69 15.15
C LEU A 29 -9.10 -1.07 16.42
N TYR A 30 -9.14 0.26 16.48
CA TYR A 30 -9.77 1.00 17.58
C TYR A 30 -11.28 0.72 17.65
N GLU A 31 -11.97 0.73 16.50
CA GLU A 31 -13.40 0.44 16.43
C GLU A 31 -13.72 -1.01 16.81
N LEU A 32 -12.89 -1.96 16.34
CA LEU A 32 -12.98 -3.37 16.70
C LEU A 32 -12.91 -3.57 18.23
N ASP A 33 -11.99 -2.88 18.90
CA ASP A 33 -11.83 -2.95 20.35
C ASP A 33 -13.01 -2.27 21.08
N ARG A 34 -13.32 -1.03 20.68
CA ARG A 34 -14.30 -0.18 21.36
C ARG A 34 -15.73 -0.69 21.22
N GLN A 35 -16.13 -1.14 20.04
CA GLN A 35 -17.53 -1.52 19.80
C GLN A 35 -17.75 -3.01 19.93
N HIS A 36 -16.94 -3.82 19.23
CA HIS A 36 -17.20 -5.25 19.14
C HIS A 36 -16.67 -6.01 20.36
N PHE A 37 -15.38 -5.90 20.66
CA PHE A 37 -14.78 -6.64 21.77
C PHE A 37 -15.34 -6.21 23.12
N THR A 38 -15.35 -4.89 23.37
CA THR A 38 -15.88 -4.32 24.61
C THR A 38 -17.37 -4.62 24.78
N GLY A 39 -18.15 -4.60 23.69
CA GLY A 39 -19.58 -4.93 23.71
C GLY A 39 -19.84 -6.40 24.06
N GLU A 40 -19.18 -7.33 23.40
CA GLU A 40 -19.31 -8.77 23.69
C GLU A 40 -18.85 -9.11 25.11
N LYS A 41 -17.76 -8.49 25.56
CA LYS A 41 -17.26 -8.65 26.92
C LYS A 41 -18.26 -8.15 27.96
N GLU A 42 -18.90 -7.00 27.71
CA GLU A 42 -19.96 -6.50 28.58
C GLU A 42 -21.17 -7.45 28.62
N ARG A 43 -21.55 -8.01 27.47
CA ARG A 43 -22.62 -9.00 27.37
C ARG A 43 -22.35 -10.23 28.24
N ILE A 44 -21.16 -10.82 28.12
CA ILE A 44 -20.75 -11.98 28.93
C ILE A 44 -20.81 -11.67 30.42
N ILE A 45 -20.31 -10.50 30.84
CA ILE A 45 -20.32 -10.09 32.24
C ILE A 45 -21.75 -9.88 32.75
N ARG A 46 -22.64 -9.31 31.92
CA ARG A 46 -24.04 -9.10 32.27
C ARG A 46 -24.80 -10.42 32.44
N GLU A 47 -24.58 -11.38 31.54
CA GLU A 47 -25.21 -12.71 31.59
C GLU A 47 -24.78 -13.50 32.82
N HIS A 48 -23.50 -13.40 33.23
CA HIS A 48 -22.92 -14.16 34.34
C HIS A 48 -22.63 -13.29 35.58
N PHE A 49 -23.34 -12.17 35.73
CA PHE A 49 -23.02 -11.15 36.73
C PHE A 49 -22.97 -11.72 38.17
N ARG A 50 -23.95 -12.55 38.53
CA ARG A 50 -24.02 -13.15 39.88
C ARG A 50 -22.88 -14.12 40.15
N GLU A 51 -22.47 -14.88 39.14
CA GLU A 51 -21.36 -15.83 39.23
C GLU A 51 -20.02 -15.10 39.35
N ILE A 52 -19.82 -14.06 38.54
CA ILE A 52 -18.55 -13.33 38.46
C ILE A 52 -18.29 -12.50 39.72
N PHE A 53 -19.31 -11.79 40.23
CA PHE A 53 -19.14 -10.86 41.33
C PHE A 53 -19.49 -11.42 42.71
N ALA A 54 -20.28 -12.50 42.77
CA ALA A 54 -20.67 -13.21 44.00
C ALA A 54 -20.92 -12.27 45.19
N LEU A 55 -21.75 -11.24 44.96
CA LEU A 55 -21.97 -10.18 45.95
C LEU A 55 -22.79 -10.70 47.13
N PRO A 56 -22.50 -10.26 48.38
CA PRO A 56 -23.32 -10.58 49.53
C PRO A 56 -24.77 -10.09 49.32
N ASP A 57 -25.75 -10.97 49.53
CA ASP A 57 -27.17 -10.62 49.45
C ASP A 57 -27.56 -9.54 50.48
N THR A 58 -26.79 -9.42 51.56
CA THR A 58 -26.97 -8.45 52.65
C THR A 58 -26.63 -7.00 52.26
N LEU A 59 -25.95 -6.76 51.13
CA LEU A 59 -25.58 -5.39 50.71
C LEU A 59 -26.79 -4.48 50.48
N GLY A 60 -27.87 -5.04 49.90
CA GLY A 60 -29.10 -4.30 49.66
C GLY A 60 -29.80 -3.92 50.97
N GLU A 61 -29.78 -4.82 51.95
CA GLU A 61 -30.37 -4.60 53.28
C GLU A 61 -29.57 -3.54 54.06
N LEU A 62 -28.23 -3.65 54.07
CA LEU A 62 -27.35 -2.69 54.72
C LEU A 62 -27.47 -1.28 54.11
N ALA A 63 -27.64 -1.19 52.80
CA ALA A 63 -27.92 0.09 52.13
C ALA A 63 -29.31 0.64 52.50
N GLY A 64 -30.30 -0.24 52.66
CA GLY A 64 -31.62 0.12 53.19
C GLY A 64 -31.54 0.67 54.60
N ASP A 65 -30.80 0.02 55.50
CA ASP A 65 -30.60 0.45 56.89
C ASP A 65 -30.04 1.87 56.99
N VAL A 66 -29.16 2.26 56.06
CA VAL A 66 -28.62 3.63 55.99
C VAL A 66 -29.67 4.62 55.50
N LEU A 67 -30.39 4.30 54.43
CA LEU A 67 -31.36 5.21 53.81
C LEU A 67 -32.62 5.39 54.65
N PHE A 68 -33.04 4.37 55.38
CA PHE A 68 -34.28 4.36 56.18
C PHE A 68 -34.05 4.49 57.69
N ALA A 69 -32.81 4.77 58.14
CA ALA A 69 -32.47 4.90 59.55
C ALA A 69 -33.36 5.95 60.27
N PRO A 70 -33.98 5.60 61.42
CA PRO A 70 -34.89 6.48 62.15
C PRO A 70 -34.19 7.60 62.92
N SER A 71 -32.88 7.50 63.14
CA SER A 71 -32.08 8.52 63.83
C SER A 71 -30.68 8.64 63.24
N GLU A 72 -30.03 9.79 63.44
CA GLU A 72 -28.68 10.04 62.95
C GLU A 72 -27.65 9.07 63.54
N ALA A 73 -27.75 8.76 64.83
CA ALA A 73 -26.87 7.81 65.50
C ALA A 73 -27.00 6.38 64.93
N VAL A 74 -28.21 5.94 64.58
CA VAL A 74 -28.44 4.65 63.93
C VAL A 74 -27.91 4.67 62.49
N ARG A 75 -28.12 5.78 61.77
CA ARG A 75 -27.60 5.97 60.41
C ARG A 75 -26.08 5.88 60.35
N GLN A 76 -25.37 6.51 61.28
CA GLN A 76 -23.91 6.46 61.35
C GLN A 76 -23.39 5.03 61.60
N ARG A 77 -24.04 4.27 62.51
CA ARG A 77 -23.66 2.86 62.76
C ARG A 77 -23.93 1.96 61.56
N ALA A 78 -25.05 2.15 60.87
CA ALA A 78 -25.37 1.42 59.64
C ALA A 78 -24.39 1.77 58.51
N ALA A 79 -24.06 3.06 58.37
CA ALA A 79 -23.10 3.55 57.38
C ALA A 79 -21.71 2.95 57.61
N GLU A 80 -21.26 2.86 58.86
CA GLU A 80 -19.97 2.25 59.20
C GLU A 80 -19.94 0.74 58.86
N ARG A 81 -21.03 0.01 59.11
CA ARG A 81 -21.15 -1.40 58.72
C ARG A 81 -21.11 -1.57 57.21
N LEU A 82 -21.92 -0.79 56.48
CA LEU A 82 -21.95 -0.83 55.02
C LEU A 82 -20.59 -0.45 54.42
N ARG A 83 -19.91 0.55 54.99
CA ARG A 83 -18.56 0.94 54.56
C ARG A 83 -17.56 -0.20 54.70
N LYS A 84 -17.56 -0.92 55.82
CA LYS A 84 -16.67 -2.06 56.04
C LYS A 84 -16.90 -3.18 55.02
N GLU A 85 -18.15 -3.49 54.71
CA GLU A 85 -18.48 -4.47 53.67
C GLU A 85 -18.05 -4.00 52.27
N MET A 86 -18.32 -2.73 51.92
CA MET A 86 -17.84 -2.13 50.67
C MET A 86 -16.31 -2.18 50.55
N GLU A 87 -15.59 -1.86 51.64
CA GLU A 87 -14.12 -1.95 51.69
C GLU A 87 -13.61 -3.37 51.54
N ALA A 88 -14.27 -4.35 52.16
CA ALA A 88 -13.92 -5.76 52.01
C ALA A 88 -14.07 -6.22 50.55
N ILE A 89 -15.14 -5.83 49.86
CA ILE A 89 -15.35 -6.19 48.45
C ILE A 89 -14.37 -5.47 47.52
N VAL A 90 -14.15 -4.17 47.73
CA VAL A 90 -13.22 -3.36 46.91
C VAL A 90 -11.77 -3.81 47.09
N ARG A 91 -11.34 -4.19 48.29
CA ARG A 91 -9.98 -4.73 48.51
C ARG A 91 -9.85 -6.21 48.16
N GLY A 92 -10.97 -6.94 48.20
CA GLY A 92 -11.04 -8.37 47.92
C GLY A 92 -10.79 -8.73 46.45
N PRO A 93 -10.89 -10.03 46.12
CA PRO A 93 -10.58 -10.56 44.78
C PRO A 93 -11.63 -10.21 43.72
N SER A 94 -12.76 -9.59 44.11
CA SER A 94 -13.79 -9.11 43.19
C SER A 94 -13.20 -8.16 42.15
N SER A 95 -13.88 -7.96 41.02
CA SER A 95 -13.44 -6.98 39.99
C SER A 95 -14.08 -5.61 40.19
N ILE A 96 -14.73 -5.40 41.34
CA ILE A 96 -15.30 -4.12 41.73
C ILE A 96 -14.21 -3.28 42.36
N PHE A 97 -14.07 -2.05 41.89
CA PHE A 97 -13.04 -1.12 42.36
C PHE A 97 -13.63 0.15 42.98
N SER A 98 -14.93 0.40 42.82
CA SER A 98 -15.61 1.52 43.47
C SER A 98 -17.02 1.15 43.85
N PHE A 99 -17.44 1.56 45.05
CA PHE A 99 -18.84 1.58 45.46
C PHE A 99 -19.19 2.95 45.99
N ARG A 100 -20.41 3.41 45.71
CA ARG A 100 -21.00 4.60 46.32
C ARG A 100 -22.49 4.40 46.56
N LEU A 101 -22.98 4.90 47.69
CA LEU A 101 -24.41 4.94 47.99
C LEU A 101 -24.99 6.29 47.55
N GLU A 102 -25.98 6.26 46.67
CA GLU A 102 -26.71 7.43 46.20
C GLU A 102 -28.13 7.47 46.77
N ASP A 103 -28.60 8.64 47.17
CA ASP A 103 -30.02 8.87 47.51
C ASP A 103 -30.90 8.98 46.25
N ALA A 104 -32.21 9.20 46.43
CA ALA A 104 -33.16 9.43 45.34
C ALA A 104 -32.78 10.62 44.43
N ASN A 105 -32.02 11.58 44.94
CA ASN A 105 -31.54 12.77 44.22
C ASN A 105 -30.16 12.57 43.57
N ARG A 106 -29.59 11.35 43.62
CA ARG A 106 -28.24 10.99 43.15
C ARG A 106 -27.09 11.64 43.92
N ASN A 107 -27.35 12.16 45.11
CA ASN A 107 -26.30 12.66 45.99
C ASN A 107 -25.67 11.51 46.76
N VAL A 108 -24.35 11.58 46.94
CA VAL A 108 -23.63 10.57 47.73
C VAL A 108 -23.99 10.73 49.20
N VAL A 109 -24.65 9.72 49.75
CA VAL A 109 -25.12 9.74 51.13
C VAL A 109 -23.94 9.69 52.07
N MET A 110 -23.80 10.70 52.94
CA MET A 110 -22.76 10.78 53.99
C MET A 110 -21.32 10.58 53.47
N GLY A 111 -21.04 10.93 52.20
CA GLY A 111 -19.73 10.70 51.59
C GLY A 111 -19.35 9.20 51.53
N LEU A 112 -20.34 8.31 51.55
CA LEU A 112 -20.16 6.86 51.57
C LEU A 112 -19.71 6.36 50.20
N GLN A 113 -18.44 6.56 49.93
CA GLN A 113 -17.74 6.13 48.73
C GLN A 113 -16.45 5.42 49.13
N VAL A 114 -16.25 4.23 48.57
CA VAL A 114 -15.03 3.44 48.71
C VAL A 114 -14.48 3.23 47.31
N THR A 115 -13.21 3.53 47.07
CA THR A 115 -12.61 3.41 45.74
C THR A 115 -11.14 3.00 45.85
N ASP A 116 -10.75 2.01 45.04
CA ASP A 116 -9.37 1.63 44.78
C ASP A 116 -9.03 2.00 43.32
N PRO A 117 -8.32 3.11 43.08
CA PRO A 117 -8.00 3.58 41.72
C PRO A 117 -6.94 2.74 41.01
N GLU A 118 -6.16 1.93 41.73
CA GLU A 118 -5.08 1.12 41.15
C GLU A 118 -5.55 -0.26 40.71
N LYS A 119 -6.68 -0.73 41.24
CA LYS A 119 -7.28 -2.03 40.91
C LYS A 119 -7.59 -2.21 39.42
N PRO A 120 -8.19 -1.25 38.68
CA PRO A 120 -8.40 -1.37 37.24
C PRO A 120 -7.11 -1.58 36.45
N LYS A 121 -6.04 -0.85 36.80
CA LYS A 121 -4.73 -0.96 36.14
C LYS A 121 -4.09 -2.34 36.34
N ARG A 122 -4.31 -2.94 37.52
CA ARG A 122 -3.82 -4.29 37.86
C ARG A 122 -4.62 -5.39 37.17
N LEU A 123 -5.94 -5.26 37.10
CA LEU A 123 -6.82 -6.32 36.59
C LEU A 123 -6.97 -6.28 35.06
N ASN A 124 -6.83 -5.11 34.41
CA ASN A 124 -6.83 -4.99 32.95
C ASN A 124 -5.45 -5.35 32.36
N THR A 125 -5.31 -6.62 31.99
CA THR A 125 -4.10 -7.19 31.40
C THR A 125 -4.31 -7.52 29.93
N TRP A 126 -3.23 -7.79 29.20
CA TRP A 126 -3.31 -8.26 27.81
C TRP A 126 -3.99 -9.63 27.65
N ARG A 127 -4.15 -10.39 28.75
CA ARG A 127 -4.85 -11.68 28.74
C ARG A 127 -6.37 -11.53 28.67
N ASN A 128 -6.90 -10.39 29.12
CA ASN A 128 -8.33 -10.14 29.22
C ASN A 128 -8.78 -8.83 28.54
N SER A 129 -7.86 -8.14 27.86
CA SER A 129 -8.09 -6.87 27.17
C SER A 129 -7.31 -6.83 25.85
N LEU A 130 -7.85 -6.10 24.87
CA LEU A 130 -7.15 -5.73 23.64
C LEU A 130 -6.38 -4.40 23.86
N PHE A 131 -6.43 -3.47 22.92
CA PHE A 131 -5.53 -2.31 22.82
C PHE A 131 -5.77 -1.25 23.89
N LEU A 132 -7.03 -0.94 24.22
CA LEU A 132 -7.37 0.19 25.08
C LEU A 132 -7.16 -0.08 26.57
N ARG A 133 -7.17 -1.35 26.99
CA ARG A 133 -6.90 -1.82 28.37
C ARG A 133 -7.59 -1.02 29.50
N ASN A 134 -8.74 -0.41 29.21
CA ASN A 134 -9.42 0.53 30.09
C ASN A 134 -10.88 0.14 30.31
N PHE A 135 -11.15 -1.17 30.34
CA PHE A 135 -12.52 -1.65 30.53
C PHE A 135 -13.02 -1.26 31.92
N GLU A 136 -14.01 -0.36 31.93
CA GLU A 136 -14.71 0.10 33.11
C GLU A 136 -16.19 0.21 32.80
N ARG A 137 -17.01 -0.30 33.72
CA ARG A 137 -18.47 -0.27 33.62
C ARG A 137 -19.09 -0.02 34.99
N ILE A 138 -20.34 0.43 34.94
CA ILE A 138 -21.13 0.77 36.11
C ILE A 138 -22.31 -0.19 36.16
N THR A 139 -22.61 -0.67 37.37
CA THR A 139 -23.84 -1.40 37.67
C THR A 139 -24.48 -0.76 38.89
N ASP A 140 -25.79 -0.75 38.94
CA ASP A 140 -26.55 -0.19 40.04
C ASP A 140 -27.53 -1.23 40.62
N LEU A 141 -27.56 -1.28 41.95
CA LEU A 141 -28.54 -2.03 42.70
C LEU A 141 -29.51 -1.03 43.32
N GLY A 142 -30.76 -1.03 42.84
CA GLY A 142 -31.82 -0.18 43.40
C GLY A 142 -32.18 -0.63 44.81
N VAL A 143 -32.13 0.29 45.78
CA VAL A 143 -32.48 0.04 47.18
C VAL A 143 -33.95 0.40 47.39
N LYS A 144 -34.77 -0.60 47.69
CA LYS A 144 -36.22 -0.47 47.89
C LYS A 144 -36.58 -0.74 49.35
N ARG A 145 -37.59 -0.03 49.85
CA ARG A 145 -38.12 -0.23 51.22
C ARG A 145 -38.88 -1.54 51.36
N GLU A 146 -39.66 -1.89 50.33
CA GLU A 146 -40.47 -3.11 50.25
C GLU A 146 -40.50 -3.61 48.80
N ARG A 147 -40.81 -4.89 48.58
CA ARG A 147 -40.95 -5.47 47.24
C ARG A 147 -42.10 -4.76 46.50
N GLY A 148 -41.76 -3.97 45.47
CA GLY A 148 -42.71 -3.23 44.65
C GLY A 148 -42.75 -1.71 44.89
N ALA A 149 -42.10 -1.21 45.93
CA ALA A 149 -42.02 0.23 46.22
C ALA A 149 -41.04 0.98 45.29
N ALA A 150 -41.21 2.30 45.20
CA ALA A 150 -40.25 3.19 44.54
C ALA A 150 -38.86 3.11 45.23
N SER A 151 -37.79 3.15 44.43
CA SER A 151 -36.41 3.08 44.92
C SER A 151 -36.10 4.32 45.75
N ALA A 152 -35.71 4.15 47.02
CA ALA A 152 -35.34 5.28 47.89
C ALA A 152 -33.90 5.76 47.65
N GLY A 153 -33.10 4.94 46.99
CA GLY A 153 -31.74 5.23 46.57
C GLY A 153 -31.19 4.08 45.74
N ARG A 154 -29.89 4.11 45.45
CA ARG A 154 -29.19 3.04 44.73
C ARG A 154 -27.76 2.91 45.20
N LEU A 155 -27.30 1.65 45.25
CA LEU A 155 -25.90 1.33 45.44
C LEU A 155 -25.26 1.22 44.06
N VAL A 156 -24.33 2.11 43.75
CA VAL A 156 -23.64 2.14 42.46
C VAL A 156 -22.26 1.52 42.61
N ALA A 157 -22.00 0.47 41.84
CA ALA A 157 -20.72 -0.20 41.79
C ALA A 157 -20.04 0.06 40.44
N ARG A 158 -18.74 0.38 40.46
CA ARG A 158 -17.90 0.40 39.26
C ARG A 158 -17.01 -0.82 39.26
N TYR A 159 -17.04 -1.54 38.15
CA TYR A 159 -16.29 -2.76 37.97
C TYR A 159 -15.41 -2.70 36.73
N THR A 160 -14.36 -3.50 36.78
CA THR A 160 -13.43 -3.72 35.69
C THR A 160 -13.47 -5.19 35.26
N THR A 161 -12.58 -5.58 34.36
CA THR A 161 -12.52 -6.94 33.83
C THR A 161 -12.27 -7.96 34.94
N PRO A 162 -13.04 -9.05 35.02
CA PRO A 162 -12.73 -10.11 35.95
C PRO A 162 -11.47 -10.89 35.55
N THR A 163 -10.66 -11.18 36.56
CA THR A 163 -9.44 -11.98 36.41
C THR A 163 -9.76 -13.44 36.43
N ASN A 164 -9.05 -14.22 35.59
CA ASN A 164 -9.16 -15.68 35.51
C ASN A 164 -10.57 -16.18 35.15
N TYR A 165 -11.35 -15.40 34.38
CA TYR A 165 -12.65 -15.85 33.88
C TYR A 165 -12.48 -16.45 32.46
N PRO A 166 -12.56 -17.79 32.29
CA PRO A 166 -12.20 -18.45 31.03
C PRO A 166 -12.95 -17.92 29.79
N PRO A 167 -14.25 -17.59 29.86
CA PRO A 167 -14.98 -17.05 28.70
C PRO A 167 -14.38 -15.75 28.15
N ILE A 168 -13.90 -14.84 29.01
CA ILE A 168 -13.30 -13.57 28.57
C ILE A 168 -11.91 -13.78 28.01
N GLU A 169 -11.13 -14.72 28.56
CA GLU A 169 -9.82 -15.07 28.00
C GLU A 169 -9.92 -15.74 26.63
N GLN A 170 -10.94 -16.58 26.42
CA GLN A 170 -11.23 -17.18 25.12
C GLN A 170 -11.66 -16.12 24.11
N LEU A 171 -12.55 -15.19 24.50
CA LEU A 171 -12.94 -14.06 23.67
C LEU A 171 -11.72 -13.20 23.28
N THR A 172 -10.85 -12.91 24.25
CA THR A 172 -9.65 -12.10 24.02
C THR A 172 -8.71 -12.78 23.02
N ARG A 173 -8.50 -14.10 23.13
CA ARG A 173 -7.71 -14.88 22.18
C ARG A 173 -8.31 -14.88 20.77
N LEU A 174 -9.62 -15.07 20.65
CA LEU A 174 -10.33 -15.02 19.37
C LEU A 174 -10.09 -13.67 18.68
N TYR A 175 -10.29 -12.57 19.40
CA TYR A 175 -10.13 -11.23 18.84
C TYR A 175 -8.68 -10.89 18.50
N TRP A 176 -7.69 -11.37 19.27
CA TRP A 176 -6.29 -11.28 18.87
C TRP A 176 -6.00 -12.04 17.56
N GLY A 177 -6.65 -13.18 17.34
CA GLY A 177 -6.61 -13.89 16.06
C GLY A 177 -7.20 -13.05 14.91
N ILE A 178 -8.37 -12.44 15.13
CA ILE A 178 -9.01 -11.55 14.14
C ILE A 178 -8.12 -10.35 13.83
N VAL A 179 -7.55 -9.71 14.84
CA VAL A 179 -6.57 -8.62 14.70
C VAL A 179 -5.38 -9.08 13.85
N GLY A 180 -4.81 -10.24 14.15
CA GLY A 180 -3.68 -10.79 13.40
C GLY A 180 -4.01 -10.99 11.92
N VAL A 181 -5.15 -11.60 11.62
CA VAL A 181 -5.63 -11.78 10.23
C VAL A 181 -5.83 -10.44 9.54
N LEU A 182 -6.48 -9.49 10.22
CA LEU A 182 -6.76 -8.17 9.67
C LEU A 182 -5.45 -7.42 9.33
N VAL A 183 -4.46 -7.44 10.21
CA VAL A 183 -3.14 -6.84 9.97
C VAL A 183 -2.45 -7.51 8.78
N VAL A 184 -2.46 -8.84 8.69
CA VAL A 184 -1.84 -9.56 7.56
C VAL A 184 -2.50 -9.16 6.24
N VAL A 185 -3.83 -9.17 6.17
CA VAL A 185 -4.57 -8.74 4.98
C VAL A 185 -4.23 -7.28 4.63
N TRP A 186 -4.17 -6.40 5.62
CA TRP A 186 -3.82 -4.99 5.41
C TRP A 186 -2.41 -4.79 4.86
N LEU A 187 -1.43 -5.56 5.35
CA LEU A 187 -0.05 -5.54 4.87
C LEU A 187 0.05 -6.11 3.45
N VAL A 188 -0.69 -7.17 3.14
CA VAL A 188 -0.74 -7.73 1.78
C VAL A 188 -1.29 -6.68 0.81
N VAL A 189 -2.43 -6.05 1.14
CA VAL A 189 -3.01 -4.98 0.31
C VAL A 189 -2.03 -3.81 0.16
N TYR A 190 -1.35 -3.40 1.24
CA TYR A 190 -0.33 -2.36 1.17
C TYR A 190 0.83 -2.75 0.25
N TYR A 191 1.30 -3.99 0.33
CA TYR A 191 2.36 -4.50 -0.53
C TYR A 191 1.97 -4.43 -2.01
N PHE A 192 0.74 -4.83 -2.35
CA PHE A 192 0.21 -4.70 -3.71
C PHE A 192 0.12 -3.22 -4.13
N LEU A 193 -0.45 -2.35 -3.30
CA LEU A 193 -0.58 -0.93 -3.59
C LEU A 193 0.80 -0.26 -3.77
N TYR A 194 1.77 -0.60 -2.93
CA TYR A 194 3.13 -0.11 -3.03
C TYR A 194 3.82 -0.59 -4.32
N ARG A 195 3.74 -1.90 -4.60
CA ARG A 195 4.41 -2.53 -5.74
C ARG A 195 3.84 -2.05 -7.08
N TYR A 196 2.51 -1.96 -7.20
CA TYR A 196 1.86 -1.70 -8.49
C TYR A 196 1.50 -0.23 -8.72
N VAL A 197 1.31 0.57 -7.66
CA VAL A 197 0.89 1.97 -7.81
C VAL A 197 2.01 2.93 -7.41
N LEU A 198 2.46 2.88 -6.16
CA LEU A 198 3.40 3.88 -5.64
C LEU A 198 4.76 3.81 -6.35
N ARG A 199 5.30 2.59 -6.53
CA ARG A 199 6.57 2.40 -7.23
C ARG A 199 6.48 2.80 -8.71
N ALA A 200 5.43 2.36 -9.39
CA ALA A 200 5.21 2.70 -10.81
C ALA A 200 5.07 4.21 -11.01
N MET A 201 4.30 4.90 -10.16
CA MET A 201 4.19 6.35 -10.21
C MET A 201 5.53 7.05 -9.99
N HIS A 202 6.35 6.59 -9.04
CA HIS A 202 7.68 7.15 -8.84
C HIS A 202 8.55 6.95 -10.08
N THR A 203 8.59 5.75 -10.67
CA THR A 203 9.42 5.47 -11.84
C THR A 203 9.01 6.31 -13.04
N VAL A 204 7.70 6.41 -13.31
CA VAL A 204 7.14 7.22 -14.40
C VAL A 204 7.42 8.71 -14.19
N THR A 205 7.20 9.24 -12.98
CA THR A 205 7.46 10.65 -12.69
C THR A 205 8.93 11.02 -12.81
N THR A 206 9.85 10.14 -12.39
CA THR A 206 11.29 10.36 -12.58
C THR A 206 11.67 10.39 -14.06
N HIS A 207 11.15 9.48 -14.89
CA HIS A 207 11.44 9.46 -16.32
C HIS A 207 10.81 10.65 -17.07
N LEU A 208 9.59 11.07 -16.69
CA LEU A 208 8.96 12.31 -17.18
C LEU A 208 9.78 13.56 -16.83
N GLN A 209 10.43 13.57 -15.66
CA GLN A 209 11.29 14.68 -15.27
C GLN A 209 12.59 14.68 -16.09
N GLU A 210 13.20 13.52 -16.30
CA GLU A 210 14.38 13.40 -17.17
C GLU A 210 14.06 13.78 -18.63
N SER A 211 12.87 13.43 -19.14
CA SER A 211 12.44 13.81 -20.49
C SER A 211 12.15 15.31 -20.66
N LYS A 212 11.85 16.04 -19.58
CA LYS A 212 11.69 17.51 -19.66
C LYS A 212 13.02 18.22 -19.88
N GLU A 213 14.13 17.64 -19.43
CA GLU A 213 15.46 18.24 -19.52
C GLU A 213 16.31 17.64 -20.66
N GLY A 214 15.84 16.59 -21.36
CA GLY A 214 16.62 15.86 -22.35
C GLY A 214 15.77 15.03 -23.34
N THR A 215 16.39 14.08 -24.05
CA THR A 215 15.67 13.11 -24.88
C THR A 215 14.83 12.18 -24.00
N PRO A 216 13.53 11.96 -24.31
CA PRO A 216 12.71 11.00 -23.58
C PRO A 216 13.33 9.61 -23.69
N ARG A 217 13.50 8.93 -22.55
CA ARG A 217 14.01 7.55 -22.49
C ARG A 217 12.89 6.59 -22.17
N LEU A 218 12.92 5.43 -22.83
CA LEU A 218 12.01 4.32 -22.57
C LEU A 218 12.36 3.63 -21.25
N ILE A 219 11.34 3.32 -20.44
CA ILE A 219 11.50 2.49 -19.24
C ILE A 219 11.74 1.06 -19.68
N LEU A 220 12.90 0.50 -19.32
CA LEU A 220 13.34 -0.85 -19.73
C LEU A 220 12.48 -1.97 -19.11
N ARG A 221 11.89 -1.78 -17.92
CA ARG A 221 11.09 -2.84 -17.27
C ARG A 221 9.72 -2.31 -16.85
N PRO A 222 8.76 -2.12 -17.78
CA PRO A 222 7.41 -1.74 -17.42
C PRO A 222 6.69 -2.95 -16.80
N TYR A 223 6.31 -2.85 -15.53
CA TYR A 223 5.54 -3.84 -14.79
C TYR A 223 4.05 -3.46 -14.68
N GLY A 224 3.68 -2.20 -14.96
CA GLY A 224 2.31 -1.70 -14.83
C GLY A 224 1.78 -0.94 -16.05
N GLY A 225 0.46 -0.77 -16.11
CA GLY A 225 -0.22 -0.03 -17.20
C GLY A 225 0.24 1.43 -17.32
N LEU A 226 0.54 2.08 -16.19
CA LEU A 226 1.08 3.44 -16.15
C LEU A 226 2.47 3.55 -16.82
N GLU A 227 3.36 2.60 -16.57
CA GLU A 227 4.70 2.58 -17.19
C GLU A 227 4.62 2.26 -18.68
N THR A 228 3.68 1.41 -19.08
CA THR A 228 3.43 1.06 -20.49
C THR A 228 2.89 2.27 -21.26
N ALA A 229 1.92 3.00 -20.69
CA ALA A 229 1.38 4.22 -21.29
C ALA A 229 2.44 5.33 -21.40
N TYR A 230 3.32 5.47 -20.41
CA TYR A 230 4.47 6.36 -20.52
C TYR A 230 5.41 5.95 -21.68
N ASN A 231 5.72 4.66 -21.81
CA ASN A 231 6.57 4.16 -22.89
C ASN A 231 5.98 4.41 -24.27
N GLU A 232 4.66 4.27 -24.45
CA GLU A 232 4.00 4.63 -25.72
C GLU A 232 4.12 6.12 -26.04
N MET A 233 3.92 7.00 -25.06
CA MET A 233 4.10 8.44 -25.24
C MET A 233 5.55 8.81 -25.56
N ALA A 234 6.50 8.22 -24.82
CA ALA A 234 7.93 8.42 -25.06
C ALA A 234 8.35 7.92 -26.44
N MET A 235 7.81 6.77 -26.89
CA MET A 235 8.04 6.23 -28.23
C MET A 235 7.60 7.20 -29.33
N ARG A 236 6.36 7.73 -29.22
CA ARG A 236 5.85 8.70 -30.19
C ARG A 236 6.67 9.98 -30.23
N ALA A 237 7.09 10.48 -29.07
CA ALA A 237 7.93 11.67 -28.99
C ALA A 237 9.32 11.44 -29.61
N LEU A 238 9.91 10.25 -29.42
CA LEU A 238 11.17 9.87 -30.04
C LEU A 238 11.05 9.77 -31.57
N LEU A 239 10.00 9.13 -32.08
CA LEU A 239 9.73 9.05 -33.52
C LEU A 239 9.55 10.43 -34.13
N GLN A 240 8.76 11.30 -33.51
CA GLN A 240 8.56 12.66 -34.00
C GLN A 240 9.89 13.44 -34.07
N ARG A 241 10.73 13.33 -33.03
CA ARG A 241 12.05 13.98 -33.02
C ARG A 241 12.98 13.40 -34.07
N LEU A 242 12.90 12.10 -34.34
CA LEU A 242 13.67 11.45 -35.41
C LEU A 242 13.26 11.99 -36.78
N ASN A 243 11.95 12.12 -37.06
CA ASN A 243 11.44 12.74 -38.29
C ASN A 243 11.91 14.20 -38.44
N GLU A 244 11.92 14.97 -37.35
CA GLU A 244 12.41 16.35 -37.37
C GLU A 244 13.92 16.44 -37.67
N ILE A 245 14.72 15.53 -37.09
CA ILE A 245 16.17 15.48 -37.34
C ILE A 245 16.43 15.05 -38.78
N LEU A 246 15.78 14.00 -39.28
CA LEU A 246 15.86 13.54 -40.67
C LEU A 246 15.46 14.65 -41.64
N GLY A 247 14.33 15.33 -41.40
CA GLY A 247 13.89 16.44 -42.23
C GLY A 247 14.91 17.59 -42.30
N ARG A 248 15.57 17.92 -41.19
CA ARG A 248 16.64 18.94 -41.16
C ARG A 248 17.91 18.48 -41.86
N LEU A 249 18.28 17.21 -41.71
CA LEU A 249 19.47 16.66 -42.35
C LEU A 249 19.30 16.54 -43.86
N LEU A 250 18.13 16.12 -44.34
CA LEU A 250 17.79 16.08 -45.76
C LEU A 250 17.82 17.47 -46.40
N GLN A 251 17.26 18.50 -45.73
CA GLN A 251 17.35 19.89 -46.19
C GLN A 251 18.77 20.45 -46.21
N ALA A 252 19.65 19.98 -45.31
CA ALA A 252 21.04 20.40 -45.26
C ALA A 252 21.93 19.69 -46.31
N ASP A 253 21.53 18.50 -46.75
CA ASP A 253 22.24 17.68 -47.73
C ASP A 253 21.98 18.13 -49.17
N GLU A 254 20.78 18.68 -49.48
CA GLU A 254 20.53 19.40 -50.75
C GLU A 254 21.53 20.56 -51.00
N GLN A 255 22.25 21.01 -49.97
CA GLN A 255 23.24 22.09 -50.04
C GLN A 255 24.71 21.62 -49.99
N ARG A 256 25.01 20.32 -49.89
CA ARG A 256 26.40 19.82 -49.76
C ARG A 256 26.76 18.77 -50.81
N GLU A 257 27.91 18.98 -51.46
CA GLU A 257 28.55 18.04 -52.40
C GLU A 257 28.91 16.68 -51.77
N GLU A 258 29.07 15.70 -52.66
CA GLU A 258 29.40 14.27 -52.45
C GLU A 258 30.26 14.00 -51.19
N GLY A 259 29.61 13.49 -50.14
CA GLY A 259 30.22 13.19 -48.84
C GLY A 259 29.36 13.58 -47.62
N GLY A 260 28.33 14.41 -47.81
CA GLY A 260 27.33 14.77 -46.79
C GLY A 260 26.44 13.60 -46.35
N GLN A 261 25.95 12.82 -47.32
CA GLN A 261 25.03 11.69 -47.12
C GLN A 261 25.52 10.66 -46.10
N ARG A 262 26.80 10.28 -46.15
CA ARG A 262 27.36 9.27 -45.24
C ARG A 262 27.41 9.76 -43.79
N ARG A 263 27.76 11.03 -43.57
CA ARG A 263 27.74 11.63 -42.21
C ARG A 263 26.33 11.78 -41.67
N VAL A 264 25.38 12.18 -42.53
CA VAL A 264 23.96 12.26 -42.18
C VAL A 264 23.43 10.88 -41.76
N LEU A 265 23.81 9.82 -42.47
CA LEU A 265 23.46 8.45 -42.11
C LEU A 265 24.07 8.02 -40.76
N GLU A 266 25.37 8.26 -40.55
CA GLU A 266 26.08 7.92 -39.31
C GLU A 266 25.49 8.66 -38.09
N ASP A 267 25.16 9.94 -38.24
CA ASP A 267 24.52 10.74 -37.18
C ASP A 267 23.10 10.23 -36.89
N THR A 268 22.33 9.86 -37.92
CA THR A 268 20.98 9.30 -37.77
C THR A 268 21.01 7.94 -37.07
N LEU A 269 21.96 7.06 -37.45
CA LEU A 269 22.17 5.76 -36.81
C LEU A 269 22.58 5.92 -35.34
N THR A 270 23.41 6.91 -35.03
CA THR A 270 23.82 7.23 -33.65
C THR A 270 22.62 7.70 -32.81
N VAL A 271 21.75 8.53 -33.38
CA VAL A 271 20.52 8.98 -32.72
C VAL A 271 19.55 7.82 -32.49
N MET A 272 19.37 6.92 -33.47
CA MET A 272 18.58 5.70 -33.29
C MET A 272 19.13 4.84 -32.15
N LEU A 273 20.44 4.60 -32.14
CA LEU A 273 21.13 3.82 -31.10
C LEU A 273 20.83 4.34 -29.70
N GLN A 274 20.98 5.66 -29.51
CA GLN A 274 20.73 6.31 -28.22
C GLN A 274 19.25 6.40 -27.85
N ALA A 275 18.37 6.64 -28.82
CA ALA A 275 16.94 6.84 -28.59
C ALA A 275 16.21 5.54 -28.23
N PHE A 276 16.47 4.47 -28.98
CA PHE A 276 15.78 3.18 -28.79
C PHE A 276 16.58 2.19 -27.94
N GLY A 277 17.80 2.55 -27.51
CA GLY A 277 18.66 1.73 -26.67
C GLY A 277 19.19 0.48 -27.38
N LEU A 278 19.45 0.59 -28.68
CA LEU A 278 19.96 -0.51 -29.50
C LEU A 278 21.39 -0.87 -29.05
N GLU A 279 21.75 -2.15 -29.15
CA GLU A 279 23.12 -2.61 -28.89
C GLU A 279 23.99 -2.44 -30.14
N ARG A 280 23.40 -2.64 -31.32
CA ARG A 280 24.05 -2.45 -32.64
C ARG A 280 23.01 -2.10 -33.70
N VAL A 281 23.42 -1.29 -34.67
CA VAL A 281 22.68 -1.07 -35.93
C VAL A 281 23.68 -0.94 -37.07
N GLU A 282 23.39 -1.65 -38.17
CA GLU A 282 24.14 -1.66 -39.41
C GLU A 282 23.17 -1.41 -40.56
N LEU A 283 23.60 -0.61 -41.53
CA LEU A 283 22.87 -0.27 -42.73
C LEU A 283 23.71 -0.71 -43.93
N ALA A 284 23.11 -1.46 -44.84
CA ALA A 284 23.75 -2.02 -46.01
C ALA A 284 22.90 -1.76 -47.26
N LEU A 285 23.54 -1.25 -48.31
CA LEU A 285 22.95 -1.14 -49.64
C LEU A 285 23.42 -2.33 -50.48
N VAL A 286 22.49 -3.05 -51.09
CA VAL A 286 22.78 -4.30 -51.79
C VAL A 286 22.15 -4.25 -53.19
N ALA A 287 22.93 -4.52 -54.23
CA ALA A 287 22.42 -4.64 -55.61
C ALA A 287 22.28 -6.11 -56.01
N ASN A 288 21.37 -6.35 -56.95
CA ASN A 288 21.20 -7.66 -57.57
C ASN A 288 21.86 -7.64 -58.96
N ASP A 289 22.88 -8.46 -59.15
CA ASP A 289 23.59 -8.61 -60.43
C ASP A 289 23.02 -9.75 -61.30
N GLY A 290 21.87 -10.29 -60.94
CA GLY A 290 21.14 -11.34 -61.69
C GLY A 290 21.50 -12.77 -61.27
N ALA A 291 22.58 -12.96 -60.51
CA ALA A 291 22.97 -14.27 -59.94
C ALA A 291 23.22 -14.21 -58.43
N SER A 292 23.57 -13.04 -57.90
CA SER A 292 23.87 -12.82 -56.49
C SER A 292 23.52 -11.41 -56.03
N TRP A 293 23.37 -11.26 -54.72
CA TRP A 293 23.25 -9.96 -54.07
C TRP A 293 24.65 -9.48 -53.66
N SER A 294 25.12 -8.39 -54.24
CA SER A 294 26.43 -7.80 -53.94
C SER A 294 26.28 -6.54 -53.08
N LEU A 295 27.08 -6.47 -52.02
CA LEU A 295 27.12 -5.33 -51.09
C LEU A 295 27.77 -4.13 -51.79
N ILE A 296 27.03 -3.03 -51.93
CA ILE A 296 27.52 -1.79 -52.52
C ILE A 296 28.16 -0.92 -51.45
N GLU A 297 27.45 -0.73 -50.34
CA GLU A 297 27.89 0.16 -49.27
C GLU A 297 27.40 -0.36 -47.92
N GLN A 298 28.23 -0.24 -46.89
CA GLN A 298 27.86 -0.57 -45.50
C GLN A 298 28.29 0.57 -44.58
N VAL A 299 27.34 1.03 -43.77
CA VAL A 299 27.52 2.06 -42.74
C VAL A 299 26.99 1.49 -41.43
N GLY A 300 27.83 1.47 -40.40
CA GLY A 300 27.45 0.93 -39.08
C GLY A 300 28.46 1.32 -38.01
N ILE A 301 28.04 1.20 -36.75
CA ILE A 301 28.91 1.36 -35.58
C ILE A 301 29.25 -0.04 -35.07
N PRO A 302 30.43 -0.60 -35.40
CA PRO A 302 30.79 -1.94 -34.99
C PRO A 302 31.39 -1.97 -33.58
N ASP A 303 31.18 -3.09 -32.87
CA ASP A 303 32.28 -3.67 -32.10
C ASP A 303 32.39 -5.18 -32.39
N VAL A 304 33.63 -5.63 -32.35
CA VAL A 304 34.24 -6.80 -32.97
C VAL A 304 33.69 -8.11 -32.41
N SER A 305 32.82 -8.81 -33.15
CA SER A 305 32.73 -10.31 -33.20
C SER A 305 31.42 -10.84 -33.80
N SER A 306 31.30 -10.88 -35.13
CA SER A 306 30.70 -12.04 -35.82
C SER A 306 30.85 -11.91 -37.35
N PRO A 307 31.90 -12.48 -37.96
CA PRO A 307 32.11 -12.48 -39.41
C PRO A 307 31.26 -13.55 -40.16
N ARG A 308 30.07 -13.93 -39.66
CA ARG A 308 29.42 -15.19 -40.12
C ARG A 308 27.91 -15.19 -40.38
N GLN A 309 27.30 -14.05 -40.68
CA GLN A 309 25.94 -14.03 -41.28
C GLN A 309 25.84 -13.17 -42.55
N ASP A 310 26.95 -13.12 -43.29
CA ASP A 310 26.95 -12.65 -44.65
C ASP A 310 26.28 -13.71 -45.54
N ALA A 311 25.36 -13.28 -46.40
CA ALA A 311 24.73 -14.06 -47.48
C ALA A 311 23.58 -15.05 -47.20
N ALA A 312 23.10 -15.27 -45.97
CA ALA A 312 22.05 -16.30 -45.74
C ALA A 312 20.58 -15.84 -45.89
N VAL A 313 20.26 -14.54 -45.83
CA VAL A 313 18.87 -14.04 -45.77
C VAL A 313 18.32 -13.54 -47.12
N LEU A 314 19.15 -13.45 -48.16
CA LEU A 314 18.74 -13.04 -49.52
C LEU A 314 18.79 -14.20 -50.53
N ARG A 315 18.56 -15.44 -50.06
CA ARG A 315 18.38 -16.62 -50.92
C ARG A 315 16.91 -16.81 -51.24
N ASP A 316 16.42 -16.08 -52.23
CA ASP A 316 15.63 -16.61 -53.35
C ASP A 316 15.10 -15.46 -54.22
N GLY A 317 15.03 -15.72 -55.52
CA GLY A 317 14.95 -14.75 -56.62
C GLY A 317 13.63 -14.02 -56.81
N GLU A 318 12.99 -13.56 -55.74
CA GLU A 318 11.93 -12.55 -55.80
C GLU A 318 12.46 -11.25 -55.20
N HIS A 319 12.11 -10.09 -55.77
CA HIS A 319 12.33 -8.82 -55.09
C HIS A 319 11.57 -8.85 -53.75
N PRO A 320 12.20 -8.97 -52.56
CA PRO A 320 11.45 -8.90 -51.33
C PRO A 320 10.70 -7.56 -51.27
N LYS A 321 9.38 -7.66 -51.18
CA LYS A 321 8.51 -6.54 -50.78
C LYS A 321 9.01 -6.01 -49.44
N LYS A 322 8.85 -4.70 -49.19
CA LYS A 322 9.18 -4.04 -47.92
C LYS A 322 8.74 -4.93 -46.75
N GLY A 323 9.65 -5.19 -45.81
CA GLY A 323 9.38 -6.13 -44.72
C GLY A 323 10.31 -5.96 -43.53
N PHE A 324 9.80 -6.37 -42.37
CA PHE A 324 10.49 -6.34 -41.08
C PHE A 324 10.38 -7.72 -40.44
N THR A 325 11.50 -8.26 -39.98
CA THR A 325 11.54 -9.49 -39.19
C THR A 325 12.34 -9.26 -37.92
N ALA A 326 11.84 -9.81 -36.82
CA ALA A 326 12.46 -9.67 -35.52
C ALA A 326 12.34 -10.98 -34.73
N ASP A 327 13.41 -11.36 -34.03
CA ASP A 327 13.42 -12.47 -33.10
C ASP A 327 13.45 -11.91 -31.67
N SER A 328 12.34 -12.09 -30.95
CA SER A 328 12.19 -11.65 -29.55
C SER A 328 13.06 -12.42 -28.55
N LYS A 329 13.58 -13.60 -28.91
CA LYS A 329 14.46 -14.40 -28.04
C LYS A 329 15.91 -13.95 -28.13
N THR A 330 16.38 -13.58 -29.32
CA THR A 330 17.76 -13.13 -29.54
C THR A 330 17.89 -11.60 -29.56
N GLY A 331 16.78 -10.90 -29.76
CA GLY A 331 16.73 -9.44 -29.88
C GLY A 331 17.17 -8.93 -31.25
N ASP A 332 17.46 -9.82 -32.19
CA ASP A 332 17.92 -9.47 -33.54
C ASP A 332 16.73 -9.04 -34.42
N PHE A 333 16.92 -8.01 -35.26
CA PHE A 333 15.97 -7.62 -36.30
C PHE A 333 16.65 -7.35 -37.63
N ILE A 334 15.88 -7.52 -38.70
CA ILE A 334 16.26 -7.20 -40.07
C ILE A 334 15.07 -6.50 -40.72
N TYR A 335 15.33 -5.31 -41.27
CA TYR A 335 14.42 -4.57 -42.13
C TYR A 335 14.99 -4.54 -43.56
N TRP A 336 14.13 -4.64 -44.55
CA TRP A 336 14.50 -4.47 -45.96
C TRP A 336 13.48 -3.62 -46.71
N ALA A 337 13.98 -2.76 -47.60
CA ALA A 337 13.16 -1.92 -48.47
C ALA A 337 13.79 -1.76 -49.87
N PRO A 338 12.98 -1.74 -50.95
CA PRO A 338 13.47 -1.50 -52.30
C PRO A 338 13.84 -0.01 -52.50
N VAL A 339 14.98 0.27 -53.13
CA VAL A 339 15.46 1.62 -53.47
C VAL A 339 16.03 1.59 -54.89
N GLU A 340 15.39 2.24 -55.86
CA GLU A 340 15.88 2.46 -57.25
C GLU A 340 16.78 1.34 -57.85
N GLY A 341 16.26 0.11 -57.95
CA GLY A 341 17.00 -1.03 -58.53
C GLY A 341 17.96 -1.75 -57.56
N MET A 342 18.04 -1.28 -56.32
CA MET A 342 18.84 -1.81 -55.21
C MET A 342 17.93 -2.14 -54.00
N GLN A 343 18.54 -2.67 -52.95
CA GLN A 343 17.89 -2.96 -51.67
C GLN A 343 18.63 -2.33 -50.51
N LEU A 344 17.87 -1.62 -49.68
CA LEU A 344 18.30 -1.17 -48.37
C LEU A 344 18.05 -2.30 -47.36
N VAL A 345 19.06 -2.65 -46.58
CA VAL A 345 18.98 -3.62 -45.50
C VAL A 345 19.45 -2.95 -44.22
N ILE A 346 18.59 -2.91 -43.20
CA ILE A 346 18.95 -2.43 -41.85
C ILE A 346 18.93 -3.63 -40.91
N ARG A 347 20.05 -3.88 -40.23
CA ARG A 347 20.19 -4.95 -39.25
C ARG A 347 20.51 -4.35 -37.90
N GLY A 348 19.99 -4.94 -36.83
CA GLY A 348 20.39 -4.52 -35.50
C GLY A 348 20.02 -5.53 -34.43
N ARG A 349 20.42 -5.23 -33.20
CA ARG A 349 20.06 -6.01 -32.02
C ARG A 349 19.58 -5.10 -30.90
N LEU A 350 18.44 -5.46 -30.33
CA LEU A 350 17.94 -4.98 -29.07
C LEU A 350 18.34 -5.95 -27.96
N GLN A 351 18.51 -5.44 -26.75
CA GLN A 351 18.78 -6.28 -25.59
C GLN A 351 17.57 -7.18 -25.27
N ALA A 352 17.65 -8.47 -25.60
CA ALA A 352 16.54 -9.42 -25.53
C ALA A 352 16.05 -9.72 -24.10
N SER A 353 16.91 -9.54 -23.09
CA SER A 353 16.61 -9.82 -21.68
C SER A 353 15.67 -8.78 -21.00
N VAL A 354 15.08 -7.89 -21.78
CA VAL A 354 14.35 -6.71 -21.32
C VAL A 354 12.85 -6.89 -21.58
N PRO A 355 11.96 -6.75 -20.57
CA PRO A 355 10.51 -6.68 -20.78
C PRO A 355 10.16 -5.55 -21.77
N ALA A 356 9.19 -5.76 -22.65
CA ALA A 356 8.78 -4.83 -23.73
C ALA A 356 9.70 -4.71 -24.97
N VAL A 357 10.51 -5.74 -25.25
CA VAL A 357 11.23 -5.89 -26.54
C VAL A 357 10.29 -5.75 -27.75
N GLY A 358 9.04 -6.22 -27.67
CA GLY A 358 8.04 -6.06 -28.74
C GLY A 358 7.69 -4.61 -29.07
N LEU A 359 7.47 -3.76 -28.06
CA LEU A 359 7.20 -2.33 -28.27
C LEU A 359 8.42 -1.64 -28.88
N ARG A 360 9.63 -2.05 -28.48
CA ARG A 360 10.88 -1.51 -29.03
C ARG A 360 11.08 -1.94 -30.48
N PHE A 361 10.76 -3.18 -30.85
CA PHE A 361 10.73 -3.59 -32.25
C PHE A 361 9.73 -2.79 -33.06
N GLN A 362 8.53 -2.53 -32.54
CA GLN A 362 7.55 -1.68 -33.21
C GLN A 362 8.08 -0.25 -33.41
N GLY A 363 8.77 0.31 -32.41
CA GLY A 363 9.43 1.60 -32.53
C GLY A 363 10.52 1.62 -33.60
N VAL A 364 11.36 0.58 -33.63
CA VAL A 364 12.42 0.42 -34.63
C VAL A 364 11.85 0.24 -36.03
N GLU A 365 10.85 -0.63 -36.20
CA GLU A 365 10.13 -0.84 -37.46
C GLU A 365 9.57 0.49 -37.97
N GLN A 366 8.79 1.20 -37.16
CA GLN A 366 8.21 2.50 -37.52
C GLN A 366 9.30 3.53 -37.88
N SER A 367 10.42 3.53 -37.16
CA SER A 367 11.54 4.43 -37.45
C SER A 367 12.27 4.11 -38.76
N CYS A 368 12.19 2.87 -39.25
CA CYS A 368 12.70 2.47 -40.57
C CYS A 368 11.69 2.75 -41.70
N GLU A 369 10.42 3.01 -41.37
CA GLU A 369 9.38 3.37 -42.34
C GLU A 369 9.29 4.86 -42.64
N VAL A 370 9.81 5.70 -41.74
CA VAL A 370 10.00 7.14 -41.91
C VAL A 370 11.16 7.35 -42.87
#